data_AF-A0A5E4P6D7-F1
#
_entry.id   AF-A0A5E4P6D7-F1
#
_cell.length_a   1.000
_cell.length_b   1.000
_cell.length_c   1.000
_cell.angle_alpha   90.00
_cell.angle_beta   90.00
_cell.angle_gamma   90.00
#
_symmetry.space_group_name_H-M   'P 1'
#
loop_
_entity.id
_entity.type
_entity.pdbx_description
1 polymer ?
#
loop_
_entity_poly.entity_id
_entity_poly.type
_entity_poly.pdbx_seq_one_letter_code
_entity_poly.pdbx_strand_id
1 'polypeptide(L)'
;MKEMVFVAAIALAVLAAGCTMGPGSGDASPTPTGMVGNDSDAHGCRASAGYSWCEVKNRCIRPWEENCSAQMTGNDMDAHGCIASAGYSWCPEKNKCLRSWEELCNSTTLDAMAASYCNDESVSAVYACGDYIRVVSATPGAGSTIYRNGETIRCPLVSPDSMTDECRQYVLGSNCAEANRCPAAVPGAPVDVHGCRPAAGYAWCEFKAKCIRTWEEECGPGVEPCLTVTDCGVGAAACVNGTCTQYDEHGCVPDGGYSWCEAKNKCIRPWEENCTAG
;
A
#
# COMPACT_ATOMS: atom_id res chain seq x y z
N MET A 1 -6.00 32.24 47.76
CA MET A 1 -5.05 33.32 48.10
C MET A 1 -4.87 34.14 46.83
N LYS A 2 -5.58 35.28 46.74
CA LYS A 2 -5.01 36.65 46.85
C LYS A 2 -4.47 37.08 45.47
N GLU A 3 -4.96 38.09 44.72
CA GLU A 3 -5.72 39.35 44.91
C GLU A 3 -6.26 39.71 43.48
N MET A 4 -7.48 40.15 43.17
CA MET A 4 -8.20 41.42 43.39
C MET A 4 -7.53 42.75 42.92
N VAL A 5 -8.36 43.59 42.27
CA VAL A 5 -8.31 45.07 42.04
C VAL A 5 -7.49 45.51 40.79
N PHE A 6 -8.02 46.22 39.77
CA PHE A 6 -8.56 47.59 39.83
C PHE A 6 -9.62 47.90 38.76
N VAL A 7 -10.75 48.41 39.27
CA VAL A 7 -11.80 49.14 38.57
C VAL A 7 -11.34 50.58 38.35
N ALA A 8 -11.56 51.14 37.16
CA ALA A 8 -11.47 52.58 36.91
C ALA A 8 -12.78 53.07 36.28
N ALA A 9 -13.67 53.55 37.15
CA ALA A 9 -14.82 54.37 36.79
C ALA A 9 -14.36 55.83 36.70
N ILE A 10 -14.67 56.52 35.60
CA ILE A 10 -14.65 57.98 35.54
C ILE A 10 -15.99 58.45 35.00
N ALA A 11 -16.80 58.97 35.90
CA ALA A 11 -17.97 59.80 35.63
C ALA A 11 -17.60 61.26 35.93
N LEU A 12 -17.88 62.19 35.01
CA LEU A 12 -18.04 63.65 35.20
C LEU A 12 -18.26 64.26 33.81
N ALA A 13 -19.03 65.33 33.56
CA ALA A 13 -20.23 65.87 34.17
C ALA A 13 -20.85 66.79 33.11
N VAL A 14 -22.17 66.81 33.12
CA VAL A 14 -23.12 67.72 32.46
C VAL A 14 -22.63 69.18 32.40
N LEU A 15 -22.76 69.81 31.22
CA LEU A 15 -23.08 71.24 31.11
C LEU A 15 -24.13 71.45 30.02
N ALA A 16 -25.28 71.98 30.45
CA ALA A 16 -26.41 72.36 29.63
C ALA A 16 -26.31 73.84 29.22
N ALA A 17 -26.56 74.12 27.94
CA ALA A 17 -27.07 75.38 27.38
C ALA A 17 -27.66 74.97 26.01
N GLY A 18 -28.96 75.02 25.72
CA GLY A 18 -29.93 76.06 26.01
C GLY A 18 -30.04 76.99 24.80
N CYS A 19 -30.87 76.64 23.79
CA CYS A 19 -31.42 77.56 22.78
C CYS A 19 -32.63 76.92 22.05
N THR A 20 -33.82 77.32 22.51
CA THR A 20 -35.04 77.69 21.75
C THR A 20 -35.44 76.92 20.48
N MET A 21 -36.64 76.33 20.55
CA MET A 21 -37.46 75.90 19.42
C MET A 21 -37.84 77.10 18.53
N GLY A 22 -37.68 76.97 17.21
CA GLY A 22 -38.36 77.80 16.21
C GLY A 22 -39.34 76.95 15.40
N PRO A 23 -40.58 77.42 15.13
CA PRO A 23 -41.50 76.72 14.24
C PRO A 23 -41.21 77.12 12.79
N GLY A 24 -41.03 76.13 11.92
CA GLY A 24 -40.82 76.34 10.49
C GLY A 24 -41.51 75.25 9.69
N SER A 25 -42.80 75.43 9.47
CA SER A 25 -43.64 74.70 8.53
C SER A 25 -43.14 74.89 7.09
N GLY A 26 -43.31 73.90 6.22
CA GLY A 26 -43.29 74.13 4.77
C GLY A 26 -42.76 72.98 3.92
N ASP A 27 -43.68 72.07 3.58
CA ASP A 27 -43.91 71.41 2.30
C ASP A 27 -42.79 70.90 1.38
N ALA A 28 -43.06 69.70 0.87
CA ALA A 28 -42.35 68.95 -0.14
C ALA A 28 -42.32 69.61 -1.53
N SER A 29 -41.18 69.53 -2.23
CA SER A 29 -41.05 68.87 -3.55
C SER A 29 -39.62 68.97 -4.13
N PRO A 30 -39.25 68.09 -5.07
CA PRO A 30 -37.86 67.76 -5.38
C PRO A 30 -37.28 68.61 -6.52
N THR A 31 -36.03 69.06 -6.37
CA THR A 31 -35.20 69.47 -7.52
C THR A 31 -33.74 69.06 -7.28
N PRO A 32 -33.10 68.39 -8.25
CA PRO A 32 -31.81 67.74 -8.04
C PRO A 32 -30.68 68.74 -8.20
N THR A 33 -30.10 69.17 -7.09
CA THR A 33 -28.71 69.64 -7.06
C THR A 33 -28.00 68.87 -5.96
N GLY A 34 -27.89 67.56 -6.18
CA GLY A 34 -27.15 66.66 -5.30
C GLY A 34 -25.68 67.06 -5.33
N MET A 35 -25.25 67.79 -4.31
CA MET A 35 -23.84 67.88 -3.96
C MET A 35 -23.34 66.43 -3.82
N VAL A 36 -22.50 65.98 -4.75
CA VAL A 36 -22.02 64.60 -4.80
C VAL A 36 -21.24 64.35 -3.52
N GLY A 37 -21.77 63.52 -2.63
CA GLY A 37 -21.16 63.24 -1.34
C GLY A 37 -21.81 63.88 -0.10
N ASN A 38 -23.14 63.95 -0.02
CA ASN A 38 -23.84 64.21 1.25
C ASN A 38 -24.79 63.05 1.65
N ASP A 39 -24.42 61.83 1.28
CA ASP A 39 -25.19 60.61 1.40
C ASP A 39 -24.46 59.56 2.26
N SER A 40 -23.69 60.02 3.24
CA SER A 40 -22.98 59.14 4.16
C SER A 40 -23.97 58.52 5.16
N ASP A 41 -23.91 57.20 5.34
CA ASP A 41 -24.67 56.48 6.35
C ASP A 41 -24.12 56.71 7.78
N ALA A 42 -24.72 56.08 8.79
CA ALA A 42 -24.30 56.19 10.19
C ALA A 42 -22.85 55.77 10.45
N HIS A 43 -22.26 54.99 9.54
CA HIS A 43 -20.87 54.53 9.60
C HIS A 43 -19.94 55.33 8.66
N GLY A 44 -20.44 56.39 8.02
CA GLY A 44 -19.69 57.23 7.09
C GLY A 44 -19.56 56.68 5.67
N CYS A 45 -20.29 55.62 5.31
CA CYS A 45 -20.23 55.02 3.98
C CYS A 45 -21.14 55.74 2.98
N ARG A 46 -20.63 56.03 1.79
CA ARG A 46 -21.32 56.79 0.74
C ARG A 46 -21.99 55.86 -0.26
N ALA A 47 -23.30 55.70 -0.15
CA ALA A 47 -24.08 54.78 -0.99
C ALA A 47 -24.02 55.13 -2.49
N SER A 48 -23.99 56.41 -2.85
CA SER A 48 -23.92 56.93 -4.22
C SER A 48 -22.58 56.66 -4.88
N ALA A 49 -21.50 56.50 -4.09
CA ALA A 49 -20.20 56.04 -4.59
C ALA A 49 -20.11 54.50 -4.62
N GLY A 50 -21.15 53.81 -4.14
CA GLY A 50 -21.21 52.35 -4.12
C GLY A 50 -20.68 51.69 -2.86
N TYR A 51 -20.46 52.46 -1.79
CA TYR A 51 -19.97 51.91 -0.53
C TYR A 51 -21.12 51.45 0.36
N SER A 52 -20.95 50.30 0.98
CA SER A 52 -21.81 49.74 2.02
C SER A 52 -20.97 49.36 3.24
N TRP A 53 -21.46 49.65 4.45
CA TRP A 53 -20.82 49.22 5.68
C TRP A 53 -20.77 47.69 5.77
N CYS A 54 -19.59 47.15 6.12
CA CYS A 54 -19.42 45.74 6.39
C CYS A 54 -19.05 45.50 7.85
N GLU A 55 -19.98 44.93 8.61
CA GLU A 55 -19.81 44.64 10.04
C GLU A 55 -18.62 43.72 10.32
N VAL A 56 -18.43 42.72 9.45
CA VAL A 56 -17.35 41.73 9.57
C VAL A 56 -15.96 42.36 9.42
N LYS A 57 -15.83 43.36 8.54
CA LYS A 57 -14.55 44.00 8.21
C LYS A 57 -14.38 45.36 8.89
N ASN A 58 -15.39 45.83 9.64
CA ASN A 58 -15.46 47.14 10.27
C ASN A 58 -15.04 48.30 9.32
N ARG A 59 -15.46 48.24 8.06
CA ARG A 59 -15.19 49.30 7.08
C ARG A 59 -16.22 49.32 5.95
N CYS A 60 -16.28 50.46 5.26
CA CYS A 60 -17.01 50.61 4.02
C CYS A 60 -16.35 49.79 2.90
N ILE A 61 -17.13 48.93 2.24
CA ILE A 61 -16.69 48.12 1.10
C ILE A 61 -17.60 48.38 -0.11
N ARG A 62 -17.14 48.05 -1.31
CA ARG A 62 -18.02 47.99 -2.50
C ARG A 62 -18.41 46.54 -2.74
N PRO A 63 -19.70 46.15 -2.61
CA PRO A 63 -20.14 44.75 -2.67
C PRO A 63 -19.73 43.98 -3.93
N TRP A 64 -19.48 44.68 -5.04
CA TRP A 64 -19.07 44.08 -6.32
C TRP A 64 -17.55 43.99 -6.51
N GLU A 65 -16.76 44.69 -5.70
CA GLU A 65 -15.29 44.54 -5.69
C GLU A 65 -14.85 43.58 -4.60
N GLU A 66 -15.57 43.56 -3.47
CA GLU A 66 -15.21 42.78 -2.32
C GLU A 66 -16.44 42.29 -1.56
N ASN A 67 -16.46 41.01 -1.18
CA ASN A 67 -17.56 40.43 -0.42
C ASN A 67 -17.46 40.78 1.08
N CYS A 68 -18.61 40.99 1.73
CA CYS A 68 -18.69 41.24 3.18
C CYS A 68 -18.66 39.96 4.04
N SER A 69 -18.34 38.80 3.45
CA SER A 69 -18.21 37.56 4.23
C SER A 69 -16.86 37.49 4.96
N ALA A 70 -16.89 37.01 6.20
CA ALA A 70 -15.71 36.45 6.86
C ALA A 70 -15.44 35.10 6.19
N GLN A 71 -14.65 35.09 5.11
CA GLN A 71 -14.00 33.84 4.73
C GLN A 71 -12.80 33.67 5.67
N MET A 72 -13.08 33.21 6.89
CA MET A 72 -12.06 32.76 7.83
C MET A 72 -11.49 31.45 7.27
N THR A 73 -10.34 31.51 6.63
CA THR A 73 -9.63 30.31 6.16
C THR A 73 -9.30 29.44 7.39
N GLY A 74 -9.90 28.25 7.48
CA GLY A 74 -9.64 27.30 8.59
C GLY A 74 -10.74 27.19 9.65
N ASN A 75 -11.99 27.57 9.35
CA ASN A 75 -13.12 27.41 10.27
C ASN A 75 -13.72 25.99 10.30
N ASP A 76 -13.14 25.05 9.58
CA ASP A 76 -13.58 23.67 9.39
C ASP A 76 -12.65 22.69 10.13
N MET A 77 -12.19 23.08 11.32
CA MET A 77 -11.46 22.20 12.22
C MET A 77 -12.36 21.05 12.69
N ASP A 78 -11.86 19.83 12.60
CA ASP A 78 -12.47 18.67 13.21
C ASP A 78 -12.25 18.65 14.75
N ALA A 79 -12.76 17.61 15.42
CA ALA A 79 -12.61 17.43 16.88
C ALA A 79 -11.14 17.33 17.34
N HIS A 80 -10.21 17.08 16.42
CA HIS A 80 -8.78 16.95 16.66
C HIS A 80 -7.99 18.19 16.19
N GLY A 81 -8.68 19.25 15.75
CA GLY A 81 -8.06 20.49 15.30
C GLY A 81 -7.50 20.44 13.87
N CYS A 82 -7.87 19.44 13.07
CA CYS A 82 -7.42 19.31 11.68
C CYS A 82 -8.37 20.01 10.72
N ILE A 83 -7.80 20.78 9.79
CA ILE A 83 -8.55 21.58 8.80
C ILE A 83 -8.78 20.74 7.54
N ALA A 84 -9.98 20.20 7.37
CA ALA A 84 -10.30 19.27 6.29
C ALA A 84 -10.17 19.90 4.89
N SER A 85 -10.55 21.17 4.73
CA SER A 85 -10.50 21.93 3.47
C SER A 85 -9.08 22.28 3.05
N ALA A 86 -8.14 22.33 4.00
CA ALA A 86 -6.72 22.42 3.72
C ALA A 86 -6.09 21.03 3.46
N GLY A 87 -6.89 19.96 3.53
CA GLY A 87 -6.47 18.60 3.23
C GLY A 87 -5.92 17.82 4.41
N TYR A 88 -6.07 18.34 5.63
CA TYR A 88 -5.58 17.66 6.83
C TYR A 88 -6.63 16.71 7.39
N SER A 89 -6.20 15.50 7.75
CA SER A 89 -6.98 14.51 8.48
C SER A 89 -6.24 14.05 9.73
N TRP A 90 -6.98 13.79 10.81
CA TRP A 90 -6.40 13.31 12.05
C TRP A 90 -5.86 11.89 11.91
N CYS A 91 -4.62 11.68 12.37
CA CYS A 91 -4.02 10.37 12.45
C CYS A 91 -3.81 9.94 13.91
N PRO A 92 -4.53 8.90 14.40
CA PRO A 92 -4.43 8.47 15.80
C PRO A 92 -3.07 7.84 16.14
N GLU A 93 -2.47 7.11 15.19
CA GLU A 93 -1.18 6.43 15.40
C GLU A 93 -0.03 7.40 15.65
N LYS A 94 -0.07 8.55 14.96
CA LYS A 94 0.97 9.58 15.01
C LYS A 94 0.58 10.79 15.86
N ASN A 95 -0.66 10.83 16.36
CA ASN A 95 -1.25 11.96 17.07
C ASN A 95 -1.00 13.32 16.40
N LYS A 96 -1.12 13.37 15.06
CA LYS A 96 -0.97 14.61 14.29
C LYS A 96 -1.92 14.66 13.11
N CYS A 97 -2.27 15.89 12.71
CA CYS A 97 -2.96 16.16 11.46
C CYS A 97 -2.01 15.91 10.28
N LEU A 98 -2.42 15.06 9.35
CA LEU A 98 -1.63 14.67 8.19
C LEU A 98 -2.37 14.97 6.90
N ARG A 99 -1.62 15.26 5.85
CA ARG A 99 -2.13 15.23 4.48
C ARG A 99 -1.85 13.85 3.91
N SER A 100 -2.90 13.12 3.55
CA SER A 100 -2.79 11.72 3.12
C SER A 100 -1.91 11.51 1.87
N TRP A 101 -1.68 12.56 1.09
CA TRP A 101 -0.80 12.56 -0.09
C TRP A 101 0.65 12.97 0.19
N GLU A 102 0.97 13.50 1.38
CA GLU A 102 2.34 13.82 1.79
C GLU A 102 2.90 12.75 2.72
N GLU A 103 2.07 12.26 3.65
CA GLU A 103 2.45 11.22 4.60
C GLU A 103 1.24 10.35 4.92
N LEU A 104 1.39 9.04 4.72
CA LEU A 104 0.37 8.08 5.08
C LEU A 104 0.27 7.96 6.61
N CYS A 105 -0.97 7.97 7.11
CA CYS A 105 -1.23 7.87 8.54
C CYS A 105 -0.67 6.58 9.17
N ASN A 106 -0.61 5.50 8.39
CA ASN A 106 -0.22 4.21 8.91
C ASN A 106 0.75 3.49 7.93
N SER A 107 2.03 3.36 8.33
CA SER A 107 3.01 2.53 7.60
C SER A 107 2.74 1.04 7.82
N THR A 108 2.13 0.68 8.95
CA THR A 108 1.67 -0.67 9.28
C THR A 108 0.50 -1.09 8.38
N THR A 109 -0.33 -0.15 7.88
CA THR A 109 -1.35 -0.47 6.86
C THR A 109 -0.76 -0.72 5.50
N LEU A 110 0.33 -0.05 5.11
CA LEU A 110 1.00 -0.35 3.85
C LEU A 110 1.52 -1.79 3.85
N ASP A 111 2.11 -2.22 4.97
CA ASP A 111 2.56 -3.59 5.16
C ASP A 111 1.41 -4.60 5.22
N ALA A 112 0.30 -4.26 5.90
CA ALA A 112 -0.90 -5.10 5.96
C ALA A 112 -1.63 -5.19 4.59
N MET A 113 -1.71 -4.07 3.86
CA MET A 113 -2.25 -4.01 2.50
C MET A 113 -1.35 -4.79 1.55
N ALA A 114 -0.03 -4.64 1.64
CA ALA A 114 0.92 -5.44 0.88
C ALA A 114 0.75 -6.93 1.14
N ALA A 115 0.59 -7.33 2.41
CA ALA A 115 0.32 -8.71 2.79
C ALA A 115 -1.02 -9.22 2.24
N SER A 116 -2.03 -8.37 2.04
CA SER A 116 -3.32 -8.78 1.47
C SER A 116 -3.22 -9.24 0.02
N TYR A 117 -2.35 -8.60 -0.79
CA TYR A 117 -2.09 -9.00 -2.18
C TYR A 117 -1.40 -10.36 -2.31
N CYS A 118 -0.80 -10.86 -1.23
CA CYS A 118 -0.13 -12.14 -1.25
C CYS A 118 -1.09 -13.33 -1.42
N ASN A 119 -2.40 -13.19 -1.18
CA ASN A 119 -3.34 -14.31 -1.28
C ASN A 119 -3.86 -14.57 -2.71
N ASP A 120 -3.53 -13.70 -3.66
CA ASP A 120 -3.96 -13.84 -5.06
C ASP A 120 -3.14 -14.94 -5.77
N GLU A 121 -3.82 -15.78 -6.57
CA GLU A 121 -3.20 -16.89 -7.32
C GLU A 121 -2.19 -16.40 -8.36
N SER A 122 -2.39 -15.19 -8.88
CA SER A 122 -1.55 -14.59 -9.91
C SER A 122 -0.34 -13.83 -9.38
N VAL A 123 -0.07 -13.90 -8.06
CA VAL A 123 0.98 -13.12 -7.37
C VAL A 123 2.10 -14.02 -6.86
N SER A 124 3.32 -13.70 -7.28
CA SER A 124 4.54 -14.43 -6.90
C SER A 124 5.20 -13.86 -5.64
N ALA A 125 5.31 -12.53 -5.57
CA ALA A 125 5.91 -11.83 -4.43
C ALA A 125 5.34 -10.42 -4.30
N VAL A 126 5.27 -9.91 -3.07
CA VAL A 126 4.84 -8.53 -2.80
C VAL A 126 5.91 -7.84 -1.95
N TYR A 127 6.35 -6.68 -2.41
CA TYR A 127 7.31 -5.85 -1.72
C TYR A 127 6.62 -4.57 -1.28
N ALA A 128 6.84 -4.16 -0.03
CA ALA A 128 6.39 -2.88 0.48
C ALA A 128 7.61 -2.04 0.85
N CYS A 129 7.66 -0.83 0.33
CA CYS A 129 8.76 0.07 0.54
C CYS A 129 8.29 1.52 0.57
N GLY A 130 8.62 2.23 1.65
CA GLY A 130 8.33 3.65 1.78
C GLY A 130 6.84 3.95 1.59
N ASP A 131 6.50 4.45 0.41
CA ASP A 131 5.17 4.89 -0.02
C ASP A 131 4.55 4.06 -1.15
N TYR A 132 5.18 2.96 -1.59
CA TYR A 132 4.66 2.10 -2.67
C TYR A 132 4.66 0.61 -2.31
N ILE A 133 3.74 -0.12 -2.97
CA ILE A 133 3.64 -1.58 -2.95
C ILE A 133 3.95 -2.09 -4.35
N ARG A 134 4.92 -2.99 -4.49
CA ARG A 134 5.22 -3.68 -5.76
C ARG A 134 4.75 -5.13 -5.69
N VAL A 135 3.75 -5.45 -6.49
CA VAL A 135 3.19 -6.80 -6.66
C VAL A 135 3.81 -7.43 -7.91
N VAL A 136 4.57 -8.50 -7.72
CA VAL A 136 5.18 -9.26 -8.82
C VAL A 136 4.22 -10.37 -9.23
N SER A 137 3.88 -10.41 -10.52
CA SER A 137 3.00 -11.46 -11.04
C SER A 137 3.72 -12.80 -11.13
N ALA A 138 3.00 -13.88 -10.88
CA ALA A 138 3.43 -15.25 -11.14
C ALA A 138 3.30 -15.63 -12.64
N THR A 139 2.55 -14.87 -13.42
CA THR A 139 2.38 -15.14 -14.85
C THR A 139 3.65 -14.75 -15.62
N PRO A 140 4.25 -15.68 -16.38
CA PRO A 140 5.42 -15.37 -17.20
C PRO A 140 5.14 -14.20 -18.15
N GLY A 141 5.98 -13.16 -18.08
CA GLY A 141 5.90 -11.99 -18.96
C GLY A 141 4.94 -10.87 -18.51
N ALA A 142 4.12 -11.08 -17.47
CA ALA A 142 3.20 -10.04 -16.98
C ALA A 142 3.92 -8.90 -16.23
N GLY A 143 5.09 -9.16 -15.67
CA GLY A 143 5.92 -8.16 -14.98
C GLY A 143 5.44 -7.85 -13.56
N SER A 144 5.52 -6.58 -13.16
CA SER A 144 5.14 -6.13 -11.82
C SER A 144 4.17 -4.96 -11.89
N THR A 145 3.28 -4.88 -10.91
CA THR A 145 2.34 -3.77 -10.72
C THR A 145 2.72 -3.02 -9.47
N ILE A 146 2.82 -1.69 -9.57
CA ILE A 146 3.19 -0.81 -8.47
C ILE A 146 1.97 0.02 -8.10
N TYR A 147 1.63 0.01 -6.82
CA TYR A 147 0.58 0.83 -6.24
C TYR A 147 1.22 1.93 -5.40
N ARG A 148 0.88 3.19 -5.71
CA ARG A 148 1.43 4.37 -5.02
C ARG A 148 0.36 5.44 -4.95
N ASN A 149 0.01 5.93 -3.75
CA ASN A 149 -0.93 7.04 -3.55
C ASN A 149 -2.28 6.92 -4.32
N GLY A 150 -2.77 5.70 -4.56
CA GLY A 150 -3.99 5.42 -5.32
C GLY A 150 -3.81 5.28 -6.83
N GLU A 151 -2.61 5.54 -7.36
CA GLU A 151 -2.22 5.31 -8.75
C GLU A 151 -1.65 3.89 -8.92
N THR A 152 -1.92 3.29 -10.09
CA THR A 152 -1.46 1.94 -10.44
C THR A 152 -0.57 2.00 -11.67
N ILE A 153 0.72 1.72 -11.50
CA ILE A 153 1.71 1.69 -12.57
C ILE A 153 1.96 0.23 -12.95
N ARG A 154 1.84 -0.10 -14.23
CA ARG A 154 2.07 -1.46 -14.75
C ARG A 154 3.42 -1.51 -15.45
N CYS A 155 4.34 -2.30 -14.90
CA CYS A 155 5.69 -2.45 -15.40
C CYS A 155 5.87 -3.82 -16.05
N PRO A 156 5.83 -3.91 -17.39
CA PRO A 156 6.02 -5.17 -18.10
C PRO A 156 7.46 -5.70 -17.92
N LEU A 157 7.63 -7.01 -18.06
CA LEU A 157 8.94 -7.66 -17.96
C LEU A 157 9.70 -7.50 -19.28
N VAL A 158 10.34 -6.36 -19.46
CA VAL A 158 11.14 -6.01 -20.65
C VAL A 158 12.59 -5.72 -20.27
N SER A 159 13.49 -5.65 -21.25
CA SER A 159 14.87 -5.23 -20.99
C SER A 159 14.87 -3.83 -20.35
N PRO A 160 15.86 -3.50 -19.52
CA PRO A 160 15.96 -2.18 -18.91
C PRO A 160 15.82 -1.08 -19.95
N ASP A 161 16.47 -1.19 -21.11
CA ASP A 161 16.45 -0.17 -22.17
C ASP A 161 15.08 0.05 -22.81
N SER A 162 14.19 -0.93 -22.72
CA SER A 162 12.80 -0.84 -23.22
C SER A 162 11.79 -0.52 -22.12
N MET A 163 12.25 -0.36 -20.88
CA MET A 163 11.42 -0.02 -19.72
C MET A 163 11.30 1.49 -19.58
N THR A 164 10.12 1.97 -19.16
CA THR A 164 9.95 3.38 -18.81
C THR A 164 10.85 3.75 -17.63
N ASP A 165 11.32 4.99 -17.60
CA ASP A 165 12.22 5.46 -16.52
C ASP A 165 11.59 5.31 -15.13
N GLU A 166 10.28 5.49 -15.06
CA GLU A 166 9.49 5.29 -13.86
C GLU A 166 9.53 3.82 -13.39
N CYS A 167 9.26 2.86 -14.27
CA CYS A 167 9.35 1.44 -13.94
C CYS A 167 10.79 1.02 -13.60
N ARG A 168 11.79 1.57 -14.30
CA ARG A 168 13.21 1.30 -14.03
C ARG A 168 13.58 1.69 -12.62
N GLN A 169 13.10 2.85 -12.14
CA GLN A 169 13.38 3.33 -10.80
C GLN A 169 12.82 2.42 -9.70
N TYR A 170 11.62 1.86 -9.88
CA TYR A 170 11.00 1.00 -8.86
C TYR A 170 11.38 -0.48 -8.95
N VAL A 171 11.80 -0.96 -10.13
CA VAL A 171 12.20 -2.37 -10.33
C VAL A 171 13.69 -2.56 -10.12
N LEU A 172 14.52 -1.61 -10.55
CA LEU A 172 15.99 -1.72 -10.52
C LEU A 172 16.65 -0.68 -9.59
N GLY A 173 15.91 0.32 -9.12
CA GLY A 173 16.47 1.32 -8.23
C GLY A 173 16.71 0.78 -6.82
N SER A 174 17.76 1.30 -6.17
CA SER A 174 18.04 1.06 -4.75
C SER A 174 17.32 2.09 -3.87
N ASN A 175 16.04 2.32 -4.14
CA ASN A 175 15.24 3.32 -3.42
C ASN A 175 14.90 2.87 -1.98
N CYS A 176 15.09 1.58 -1.65
CA CYS A 176 14.92 1.03 -0.29
C CYS A 176 15.34 -0.45 -0.18
N ALA A 177 15.42 -0.95 1.05
CA ALA A 177 15.54 -2.38 1.32
C ALA A 177 14.17 -3.06 1.13
N GLU A 178 14.00 -3.77 0.03
CA GLU A 178 12.75 -4.44 -0.30
C GLU A 178 12.54 -5.67 0.59
N ALA A 179 11.67 -5.53 1.58
CA ALA A 179 11.23 -6.65 2.38
C ALA A 179 10.04 -7.33 1.68
N ASN A 180 10.18 -8.61 1.35
CA ASN A 180 9.05 -9.43 0.90
C ASN A 180 8.04 -9.51 2.06
N ARG A 181 6.83 -9.01 1.83
CA ARG A 181 5.76 -8.94 2.85
C ARG A 181 4.82 -10.12 2.78
N CYS A 182 4.99 -11.02 1.81
CA CYS A 182 4.31 -12.30 1.85
C CYS A 182 4.92 -13.14 2.99
N PRO A 183 4.14 -13.43 4.05
CA PRO A 183 4.64 -14.29 5.11
C PRO A 183 4.97 -15.66 4.51
N ALA A 184 6.10 -16.24 4.92
CA ALA A 184 6.33 -17.65 4.70
C ALA A 184 5.20 -18.41 5.41
N ALA A 185 4.34 -19.05 4.62
CA ALA A 185 3.14 -19.77 5.07
C ALA A 185 2.11 -18.91 5.84
N VAL A 186 1.17 -18.27 5.14
CA VAL A 186 -0.07 -17.76 5.76
C VAL A 186 -1.11 -18.90 5.78
N PRO A 187 -1.80 -19.15 6.91
CA PRO A 187 -2.99 -19.99 6.93
C PRO A 187 -4.06 -19.41 5.99
N GLY A 188 -4.35 -20.10 4.88
CA GLY A 188 -5.40 -19.72 3.93
C GLY A 188 -4.93 -19.25 2.54
N ALA A 189 -3.63 -19.15 2.28
CA ALA A 189 -3.15 -19.06 0.90
C ALA A 189 -3.41 -20.40 0.18
N PRO A 190 -3.64 -20.42 -1.16
CA PRO A 190 -3.71 -21.67 -1.91
C PRO A 190 -2.35 -22.35 -1.80
N VAL A 191 -2.32 -23.35 -0.93
CA VAL A 191 -1.18 -24.21 -0.69
C VAL A 191 -1.50 -25.57 -1.27
N ASP A 192 -0.45 -26.27 -1.70
CA ASP A 192 -0.59 -27.69 -2.02
C ASP A 192 -0.93 -28.51 -0.76
N VAL A 193 -1.10 -29.81 -0.92
CA VAL A 193 -1.40 -30.76 0.17
C VAL A 193 -0.37 -30.70 1.31
N HIS A 194 0.83 -30.18 1.04
CA HIS A 194 1.95 -30.08 1.96
C HIS A 194 2.16 -28.66 2.52
N GLY A 195 1.28 -27.71 2.22
CA GLY A 195 1.41 -26.33 2.72
C GLY A 195 2.37 -25.46 1.91
N CYS A 196 2.87 -25.92 0.75
CA CYS A 196 3.73 -25.11 -0.11
C CYS A 196 2.92 -24.26 -1.06
N ARG A 197 3.47 -23.12 -1.50
CA ARG A 197 2.80 -22.14 -2.37
C ARG A 197 3.33 -22.22 -3.81
N PRO A 198 2.65 -22.92 -4.73
CA PRO A 198 3.12 -23.06 -6.12
C PRO A 198 3.24 -21.71 -6.84
N ALA A 199 2.34 -20.76 -6.57
CA ALA A 199 2.36 -19.42 -7.16
C ALA A 199 3.61 -18.60 -6.80
N ALA A 200 4.16 -18.82 -5.62
CA ALA A 200 5.42 -18.21 -5.18
C ALA A 200 6.65 -19.02 -5.62
N GLY A 201 6.44 -20.10 -6.40
CA GLY A 201 7.51 -20.96 -6.89
C GLY A 201 7.92 -22.09 -5.97
N TYR A 202 7.18 -22.30 -4.88
CA TYR A 202 7.51 -23.31 -3.88
C TYR A 202 6.83 -24.63 -4.22
N ALA A 203 7.62 -25.69 -4.28
CA ALA A 203 7.17 -27.08 -4.38
C ALA A 203 7.60 -27.84 -3.13
N TRP A 204 6.76 -28.76 -2.66
CA TRP A 204 7.14 -29.65 -1.57
C TRP A 204 8.27 -30.57 -2.00
N CYS A 205 9.30 -30.64 -1.17
CA CYS A 205 10.40 -31.55 -1.33
C CYS A 205 10.34 -32.63 -0.25
N GLU A 206 10.12 -33.88 -0.67
CA GLU A 206 10.01 -35.02 0.23
C GLU A 206 11.34 -35.35 0.91
N PHE A 207 12.45 -35.29 0.16
CA PHE A 207 13.81 -35.55 0.68
C PHE A 207 14.24 -34.59 1.79
N LYS A 208 13.81 -33.33 1.71
CA LYS A 208 14.20 -32.29 2.68
C LYS A 208 13.07 -31.94 3.65
N ALA A 209 11.90 -32.55 3.49
CA ALA A 209 10.68 -32.27 4.24
C ALA A 209 10.41 -30.76 4.39
N LYS A 210 10.63 -30.00 3.32
CA LYS A 210 10.41 -28.55 3.28
C LYS A 210 9.96 -28.10 1.89
N CYS A 211 9.28 -26.96 1.85
CA CYS A 211 9.00 -26.26 0.60
C CYS A 211 10.28 -25.63 0.06
N ILE A 212 10.63 -25.91 -1.20
CA ILE A 212 11.80 -25.34 -1.87
C ILE A 212 11.39 -24.66 -3.18
N ARG A 213 12.23 -23.76 -3.67
CA ARG A 213 12.11 -23.24 -5.05
C ARG A 213 12.99 -24.08 -5.95
N THR A 214 12.37 -24.78 -6.90
CA THR A 214 13.04 -25.79 -7.74
C THR A 214 14.14 -25.22 -8.65
N TRP A 215 14.19 -23.90 -8.84
CA TRP A 215 15.23 -23.21 -9.62
C TRP A 215 16.35 -22.58 -8.78
N GLU A 216 16.22 -22.56 -7.45
CA GLU A 216 17.27 -22.06 -6.53
C GLU A 216 17.95 -23.22 -5.79
N GLU A 217 17.16 -24.22 -5.41
CA GLU A 217 17.62 -25.35 -4.63
C GLU A 217 17.02 -26.63 -5.21
N GLU A 218 17.88 -27.60 -5.52
CA GLU A 218 17.43 -28.92 -5.92
C GLU A 218 16.90 -29.68 -4.69
N CYS A 219 15.77 -30.38 -4.83
CA CYS A 219 15.12 -31.10 -3.72
C CYS A 219 15.98 -32.22 -3.16
N GLY A 220 16.69 -32.92 -4.02
CA GLY A 220 17.71 -33.89 -3.65
C GLY A 220 18.97 -33.60 -4.44
N PRO A 221 20.03 -34.41 -4.27
CA PRO A 221 21.02 -34.50 -5.34
C PRO A 221 20.23 -34.78 -6.61
N GLY A 222 20.48 -34.05 -7.71
CA GLY A 222 19.89 -34.34 -9.00
C GLY A 222 20.06 -35.82 -9.36
N VAL A 223 19.11 -36.64 -8.94
CA VAL A 223 18.91 -37.97 -9.44
C VAL A 223 17.95 -37.77 -10.60
N GLU A 224 18.57 -37.67 -11.77
CA GLU A 224 18.06 -38.38 -12.94
C GLU A 224 17.36 -39.69 -12.51
N PRO A 225 16.30 -40.11 -13.21
CA PRO A 225 15.59 -41.36 -12.91
C PRO A 225 16.58 -42.48 -12.56
N CYS A 226 16.59 -42.92 -11.30
CA CYS A 226 17.38 -44.06 -10.88
C CYS A 226 16.54 -45.31 -11.18
N LEU A 227 16.97 -46.20 -12.08
CA LEU A 227 18.04 -47.21 -11.91
C LEU A 227 17.78 -48.26 -10.81
N THR A 228 16.84 -48.07 -9.88
CA THR A 228 16.67 -49.01 -8.75
C THR A 228 15.23 -49.25 -8.32
N VAL A 229 14.92 -50.53 -8.10
CA VAL A 229 13.58 -51.10 -7.86
C VAL A 229 12.94 -50.64 -6.54
N THR A 230 13.68 -50.09 -5.59
CA THR A 230 13.16 -49.92 -4.22
C THR A 230 12.19 -48.73 -4.03
N ASP A 231 12.26 -47.71 -4.89
CA ASP A 231 11.29 -46.59 -4.92
C ASP A 231 10.07 -46.88 -5.81
N CYS A 232 10.09 -48.01 -6.50
CA CYS A 232 9.09 -48.46 -7.44
C CYS A 232 8.41 -49.69 -6.85
N GLY A 233 7.32 -49.47 -6.09
CA GLY A 233 6.58 -50.53 -5.40
C GLY A 233 6.46 -51.82 -6.23
N VAL A 234 6.64 -52.96 -5.55
CA VAL A 234 6.58 -54.35 -6.07
C VAL A 234 5.85 -54.46 -7.42
N GLY A 235 6.63 -54.54 -8.50
CA GLY A 235 6.12 -54.66 -9.87
C GLY A 235 6.57 -53.59 -10.87
N ALA A 236 7.38 -52.59 -10.46
CA ALA A 236 7.80 -51.53 -11.37
C ALA A 236 9.24 -51.72 -11.90
N ALA A 237 9.33 -51.81 -13.23
CA ALA A 237 10.54 -51.97 -14.03
C ALA A 237 11.47 -50.74 -13.94
N ALA A 238 12.77 -50.97 -13.74
CA ALA A 238 13.79 -49.94 -13.88
C ALA A 238 14.37 -49.97 -15.31
N CYS A 239 14.17 -48.89 -16.05
CA CYS A 239 14.64 -48.73 -17.42
C CYS A 239 15.95 -47.92 -17.41
N VAL A 240 17.01 -48.43 -18.04
CA VAL A 240 18.26 -47.68 -18.25
C VAL A 240 18.65 -47.87 -19.71
N ASN A 241 18.89 -46.77 -20.42
CA ASN A 241 19.27 -46.77 -21.85
C ASN A 241 18.36 -47.62 -22.75
N GLY A 242 17.04 -47.66 -22.46
CA GLY A 242 16.06 -48.35 -23.30
C GLY A 242 16.02 -49.86 -23.18
N THR A 243 16.79 -50.49 -22.28
CA THR A 243 16.66 -51.91 -21.95
C THR A 243 16.20 -52.06 -20.50
N CYS A 244 14.95 -52.47 -20.32
CA CYS A 244 14.41 -52.85 -19.02
C CYS A 244 15.08 -54.16 -18.60
N THR A 245 15.90 -54.14 -17.54
CA THR A 245 16.42 -55.38 -16.98
C THR A 245 15.38 -55.91 -16.00
N GLN A 246 14.82 -57.07 -16.32
CA GLN A 246 13.89 -57.74 -15.42
C GLN A 246 14.68 -58.29 -14.23
N TYR A 247 14.10 -58.21 -13.04
CA TYR A 247 14.62 -58.85 -11.85
C TYR A 247 13.82 -60.14 -11.59
N ASP A 248 14.47 -61.19 -11.08
CA ASP A 248 13.76 -62.38 -10.61
C ASP A 248 13.13 -62.15 -9.22
N GLU A 249 12.41 -63.16 -8.71
CA GLU A 249 11.75 -63.12 -7.38
C GLU A 249 12.73 -62.86 -6.22
N HIS A 250 14.03 -63.06 -6.45
CA HIS A 250 15.10 -62.84 -5.48
C HIS A 250 15.88 -61.54 -5.73
N GLY A 251 15.44 -60.71 -6.67
CA GLY A 251 16.10 -59.44 -6.99
C GLY A 251 17.43 -59.59 -7.74
N CYS A 252 17.70 -60.74 -8.36
CA CYS A 252 18.84 -60.91 -9.26
C CYS A 252 18.48 -60.49 -10.68
N VAL A 253 19.47 -60.06 -11.48
CA VAL A 253 19.29 -59.60 -12.87
C VAL A 253 19.65 -60.74 -13.85
N PRO A 254 18.67 -61.49 -14.41
CA PRO A 254 18.96 -62.63 -15.26
C PRO A 254 19.61 -62.22 -16.59
N ASP A 255 19.23 -61.06 -17.13
CA ASP A 255 19.81 -60.50 -18.37
C ASP A 255 21.31 -60.15 -18.22
N GLY A 256 21.73 -59.86 -16.98
CA GLY A 256 23.14 -59.63 -16.63
C GLY A 256 23.90 -60.92 -16.32
N GLY A 257 23.23 -62.07 -16.37
CA GLY A 257 23.83 -63.36 -16.06
C GLY A 257 23.88 -63.71 -14.57
N TYR A 258 23.14 -63.00 -13.73
CA TYR A 258 23.09 -63.25 -12.30
C TYR A 258 21.94 -64.22 -11.98
N SER A 259 22.25 -65.24 -11.20
CA SER A 259 21.28 -66.19 -10.65
C SER A 259 21.39 -66.25 -9.14
N TRP A 260 20.25 -66.34 -8.46
CA TRP A 260 20.21 -66.53 -7.01
C TRP A 260 20.87 -67.86 -6.60
N CYS A 261 21.76 -67.80 -5.60
CA CYS A 261 22.35 -68.98 -4.99
C CYS A 261 21.86 -69.13 -3.55
N GLU A 262 21.01 -70.12 -3.30
CA GLU A 262 20.42 -70.37 -1.98
C GLU A 262 21.48 -70.72 -0.92
N ALA A 263 22.50 -71.50 -1.30
CA ALA A 263 23.58 -71.89 -0.38
C ALA A 263 24.43 -70.72 0.13
N LYS A 264 24.45 -69.59 -0.60
CA LYS A 264 25.26 -68.41 -0.27
C LYS A 264 24.43 -67.16 0.03
N ASN A 265 23.11 -67.23 -0.12
CA ASN A 265 22.17 -66.14 0.07
C ASN A 265 22.56 -64.84 -0.68
N LYS A 266 23.07 -65.00 -1.91
CA LYS A 266 23.46 -63.89 -2.80
C LYS A 266 23.28 -64.24 -4.28
N CYS A 267 23.09 -63.22 -5.11
CA CYS A 267 23.18 -63.36 -6.55
C CYS A 267 24.64 -63.64 -6.96
N ILE A 268 24.85 -64.68 -7.75
CA ILE A 268 26.17 -65.02 -8.31
C ILE A 268 26.08 -65.19 -9.81
N ARG A 269 27.22 -65.09 -10.50
CA ARG A 269 27.34 -65.50 -11.90
C ARG A 269 27.82 -66.96 -11.92
N PRO A 270 27.04 -67.92 -12.43
CA PRO A 270 27.38 -69.35 -12.37
C PRO A 270 28.73 -69.73 -13.01
N TRP A 271 29.23 -68.92 -13.93
CA TRP A 271 30.51 -69.13 -14.61
C TRP A 271 31.71 -68.48 -13.91
N GLU A 272 31.50 -67.63 -12.91
CA GLU A 272 32.56 -67.04 -12.09
C GLU A 272 32.67 -67.73 -10.73
N GLU A 273 31.52 -68.12 -10.16
CA GLU A 273 31.44 -68.70 -8.84
C GLU A 273 30.43 -69.85 -8.82
N ASN A 274 30.85 -71.01 -8.30
CA ASN A 274 29.95 -72.15 -8.14
C ASN A 274 29.01 -71.94 -6.94
N CYS A 275 27.73 -72.29 -7.13
CA CYS A 275 26.75 -72.35 -6.06
C CYS A 275 26.84 -73.70 -5.32
N THR A 276 27.93 -73.91 -4.59
CA THR A 276 28.08 -75.05 -3.68
C THR A 276 28.15 -74.54 -2.25
N ALA A 277 27.44 -75.22 -1.34
CA ALA A 277 27.61 -75.01 0.09
C ALA A 277 29.06 -75.35 0.46
N GLY A 278 29.74 -74.41 1.12
CA GLY A 278 31.05 -74.65 1.71
C GLY A 278 30.97 -75.59 2.90
#